data_AF-A0A2I0JC99-F1
#
_entry.id   AF-A0A2I0JC99-F1
#
_cell.length_a   1.000
_cell.length_b   1.000
_cell.length_c   1.000
_cell.angle_alpha   90.00
_cell.angle_beta   90.00
_cell.angle_gamma   90.00
#
_symmetry.space_group_name_H-M   'P 1'
#
loop_
_entity.id
_entity.type
_entity.pdbx_description
1 polymer ?
#
loop_
_entity_poly.entity_id
_entity_poly.type
_entity_poly.pdbx_seq_one_letter_code
_entity_poly.pdbx_strand_id
1 'polypeptide(L)'
;MGPFPSSFGFNYILLVVAYVSKWVEAKVTRTNNAKVVVGFLKSNIFGRFVIPRAIISDQGTHFCNRSIKALMKKYGVHHHVATTYLPQSNGQVEVSNREIKSILEKTVNPSR
;
A
#
# COMPACT_ATOMS: atom_id res chain seq x y z
N MET A 1 -0.05 -1.07 -6.09
CA MET A 1 0.45 -1.97 -7.15
C MET A 1 -0.64 -2.20 -8.20
N GLY A 2 -0.32 -2.21 -9.50
CA GLY A 2 -1.25 -2.39 -10.61
C GLY A 2 -1.01 -1.39 -11.76
N PRO A 3 -1.85 -1.38 -12.82
CA PRO A 3 -3.03 -2.22 -12.99
C PRO A 3 -2.68 -3.69 -13.31
N PHE A 4 -3.42 -4.61 -12.70
CA PHE A 4 -3.45 -6.05 -13.02
C PHE A 4 -4.57 -6.34 -14.03
N PRO A 5 -4.56 -7.51 -14.70
CA PRO A 5 -5.74 -8.02 -15.38
C PRO A 5 -6.96 -7.97 -14.46
N SER A 6 -8.07 -7.44 -14.97
CA SER A 6 -9.28 -7.24 -14.17
C SER A 6 -9.82 -8.57 -13.67
N SER A 7 -9.98 -8.69 -12.35
CA SER A 7 -10.67 -9.81 -11.70
C SER A 7 -11.88 -9.25 -10.97
N PHE A 8 -13.09 -9.53 -11.48
CA PHE A 8 -14.35 -8.95 -10.97
C PHE A 8 -14.33 -7.41 -10.83
N GLY A 9 -13.61 -6.72 -11.72
CA GLY A 9 -13.45 -5.26 -11.72
C GLY A 9 -12.41 -4.73 -10.72
N PHE A 10 -11.66 -5.60 -10.05
CA PHE A 10 -10.52 -5.23 -9.20
C PHE A 10 -9.22 -5.32 -9.99
N ASN A 11 -8.50 -4.20 -10.06
CA ASN A 11 -7.31 -4.06 -10.90
C ASN A 11 -6.07 -3.66 -10.09
N TYR A 12 -6.23 -3.28 -8.83
CA TYR A 12 -5.15 -2.75 -8.01
C TYR A 12 -5.07 -3.48 -6.69
N ILE A 13 -3.85 -3.62 -6.17
CA ILE A 13 -3.60 -4.10 -4.81
C ILE A 13 -2.91 -2.98 -4.05
N LEU A 14 -3.52 -2.58 -2.94
CA LEU A 14 -2.91 -1.68 -1.96
C LEU A 14 -2.24 -2.53 -0.88
N LEU A 15 -0.99 -2.20 -0.57
CA LEU A 15 -0.14 -2.99 0.31
C LEU A 15 0.48 -2.09 1.37
N VAL A 16 0.56 -2.59 2.62
CA VAL A 16 1.38 -2.01 3.68
C VAL A 16 2.22 -3.13 4.29
N VAL A 17 3.50 -2.82 4.54
CA VAL A 17 4.45 -3.74 5.16
C VAL A 17 4.92 -3.14 6.47
N ALA A 18 4.81 -3.90 7.56
CA ALA A 18 5.36 -3.52 8.85
C ALA A 18 6.89 -3.59 8.80
N TYR A 19 7.55 -2.49 9.16
CA TYR A 19 9.00 -2.34 8.98
C TYR A 19 9.83 -3.38 9.75
N VAL A 20 9.40 -3.75 10.96
CA VAL A 20 10.16 -4.67 11.84
C VAL A 20 9.79 -6.13 11.56
N SER A 21 8.51 -6.49 11.71
CA SER A 21 8.04 -7.86 11.58
C SER A 21 7.96 -8.37 10.15
N LYS A 22 8.09 -7.47 9.16
CA LYS A 22 7.83 -7.75 7.73
C LYS A 22 6.41 -8.24 7.45
N TRP A 23 5.50 -8.07 8.40
CA TRP A 23 4.10 -8.46 8.24
C TRP A 23 3.41 -7.60 7.17
N VAL A 24 2.60 -8.23 6.33
CA VAL A 24 2.02 -7.61 5.14
C VAL A 24 0.49 -7.58 5.25
N GLU A 25 -0.11 -6.40 5.12
CA GLU A 25 -1.55 -6.23 4.89
C GLU A 25 -1.77 -5.85 3.41
N ALA A 26 -2.59 -6.64 2.71
CA ALA A 26 -2.95 -6.41 1.32
C ALA A 26 -4.47 -6.24 1.17
N LYS A 27 -4.90 -5.32 0.29
CA LYS A 27 -6.31 -5.15 -0.09
C LYS A 27 -6.46 -4.95 -1.59
N VAL A 28 -7.35 -5.72 -2.19
CA VAL A 28 -7.76 -5.53 -3.58
C VAL A 28 -8.67 -4.31 -3.72
N THR A 29 -8.44 -3.51 -4.77
CA THR A 29 -9.12 -2.24 -4.99
C THR A 29 -9.41 -2.05 -6.49
N ARG A 30 -10.55 -1.42 -6.79
CA ARG A 30 -10.95 -1.13 -8.18
C ARG A 30 -10.24 0.11 -8.74
N THR A 31 -9.86 1.03 -7.86
CA THR A 31 -9.15 2.27 -8.20
C THR A 31 -8.03 2.51 -7.19
N ASN A 32 -7.03 3.28 -7.59
CA ASN A 32 -5.90 3.68 -6.73
C ASN A 32 -6.08 5.09 -6.14
N ASN A 33 -7.30 5.62 -6.03
CA ASN A 33 -7.54 7.01 -5.62
C ASN A 33 -7.29 7.25 -4.12
N ALA A 34 -7.02 8.49 -3.76
CA ALA A 34 -6.79 8.91 -2.37
C ALA A 34 -7.89 8.49 -1.38
N LYS A 35 -9.17 8.50 -1.81
CA LYS A 35 -10.30 8.05 -0.98
C LYS A 35 -10.16 6.58 -0.57
N VAL A 36 -9.71 5.73 -1.48
CA VAL A 36 -9.49 4.31 -1.24
C VAL A 36 -8.35 4.12 -0.24
N VAL A 37 -7.25 4.87 -0.41
CA VAL A 37 -6.11 4.83 0.51
C VAL A 37 -6.50 5.28 1.91
N VAL A 38 -7.25 6.38 2.05
CA VAL A 38 -7.76 6.86 3.35
C VAL A 38 -8.66 5.82 4.02
N GLY A 39 -9.58 5.22 3.27
CA GLY A 39 -10.47 4.18 3.78
C GLY A 39 -9.70 2.95 4.25
N PHE A 40 -8.70 2.51 3.47
CA PHE A 40 -7.81 1.43 3.86
C PHE A 40 -7.03 1.75 5.14
N LEU A 41 -6.36 2.90 5.22
CA LEU A 41 -5.60 3.27 6.41
C LEU A 41 -6.47 3.33 7.67
N LYS A 42 -7.68 3.90 7.58
CA LYS A 42 -8.60 3.95 8.72
C LYS A 42 -9.10 2.57 9.14
N SER A 43 -9.63 1.79 8.20
CA SER A 43 -10.34 0.55 8.52
C SER A 43 -9.43 -0.66 8.70
N ASN A 44 -8.37 -0.75 7.90
CA ASN A 44 -7.47 -1.90 7.88
C ASN A 44 -6.23 -1.69 8.76
N ILE A 45 -5.74 -0.46 8.91
CA ILE A 45 -4.52 -0.20 9.69
C ILE A 45 -4.86 0.38 11.07
N PHE A 46 -5.36 1.61 11.13
CA PHE A 46 -5.55 2.35 12.39
C PHE A 46 -6.67 1.79 13.27
N GLY A 47 -7.70 1.18 12.67
CA GLY A 47 -8.84 0.61 13.39
C GLY A 47 -8.64 -0.83 13.87
N ARG A 48 -7.69 -1.57 13.27
CA ARG A 48 -7.43 -2.99 13.61
C ARG A 48 -6.15 -3.20 14.40
N PHE A 49 -5.16 -2.34 14.18
CA PHE A 49 -3.83 -2.46 14.76
C PHE A 49 -3.46 -1.19 15.53
N VAL A 50 -2.24 -1.17 16.07
CA VAL A 50 -1.68 0.04 16.69
C VAL A 50 -1.42 1.09 15.61
N ILE A 51 -1.78 2.34 15.91
CA ILE A 51 -1.48 3.48 15.05
C ILE A 51 0.04 3.57 14.89
N PRO A 52 0.58 3.48 13.65
CA PRO A 52 2.01 3.51 13.44
C PRO A 52 2.56 4.90 13.74
N ARG A 53 3.78 4.97 14.27
CA ARG A 53 4.47 6.25 14.48
C ARG A 53 4.75 6.98 13.16
N ALA A 54 5.03 6.21 12.11
CA ALA A 54 5.34 6.76 10.80
C ALA A 54 4.84 5.83 9.69
N ILE A 55 4.50 6.44 8.55
CA ILE A 55 4.20 5.76 7.29
C ILE A 55 5.14 6.30 6.23
N ILE A 56 5.73 5.38 5.45
CA ILE A 56 6.58 5.70 4.30
C ILE A 56 5.79 5.34 3.04
N SER A 57 5.72 6.27 2.08
CA SER A 57 5.13 6.00 0.76
C SER A 57 5.99 6.58 -0.36
N ASP A 58 5.72 6.19 -1.60
CA ASP A 58 6.24 6.91 -2.76
C ASP A 58 5.54 8.28 -2.96
N GLN A 59 5.99 9.02 -3.98
CA GLN A 59 5.45 10.32 -4.39
C GLN A 59 4.13 10.23 -5.17
N GLY A 60 3.49 9.06 -5.22
CA GLY A 60 2.21 8.87 -5.90
C GLY A 60 1.16 9.84 -5.39
N THR A 61 0.43 10.48 -6.29
CA THR A 61 -0.60 11.49 -5.98
C THR A 61 -1.69 10.98 -5.04
N HIS A 62 -1.93 9.67 -5.06
CA HIS A 62 -2.87 8.98 -4.18
C HIS A 62 -2.39 8.90 -2.72
N PHE A 63 -1.09 8.98 -2.47
CA PHE A 63 -0.49 9.13 -1.13
C PHE A 63 -0.19 10.60 -0.81
N CYS A 64 0.22 11.38 -1.79
CA CYS A 64 0.62 12.77 -1.63
C CYS A 64 -0.53 13.74 -1.94
N ASN A 65 -1.50 13.86 -1.02
CA ASN A 65 -2.62 14.78 -1.15
C ASN A 65 -3.12 15.34 0.19
N ARG A 66 -3.96 16.37 0.14
CA ARG A 66 -4.52 17.06 1.31
C ARG A 66 -5.26 16.12 2.26
N SER A 67 -6.03 15.16 1.72
CA SER A 67 -6.81 14.23 2.53
C SER A 67 -5.91 13.30 3.35
N ILE A 68 -4.84 12.77 2.74
CA ILE A 68 -3.84 11.96 3.44
C ILE A 68 -3.11 12.81 4.48
N LYS A 69 -2.63 14.01 4.11
CA LYS A 69 -1.95 14.91 5.06
C LYS A 69 -2.82 15.22 6.29
N ALA A 70 -4.10 15.50 6.07
CA ALA A 70 -5.05 15.75 7.15
C ALA A 70 -5.29 14.49 8.02
N LEU A 71 -5.36 13.31 7.40
CA LEU A 71 -5.47 12.05 8.11
C LEU A 71 -4.27 11.80 9.02
N MET A 72 -3.06 11.93 8.48
CA MET A 72 -1.82 11.71 9.21
C MET A 72 -1.72 12.67 10.40
N LYS A 73 -2.04 13.96 10.19
CA LYS A 73 -2.12 14.94 11.28
C LYS A 73 -3.14 14.56 12.35
N LYS A 74 -4.34 14.09 11.96
CA LYS A 74 -5.39 13.69 12.90
C LYS A 74 -4.97 12.54 13.82
N TYR A 75 -4.21 11.58 13.30
CA TYR A 75 -3.77 10.40 14.04
C TYR A 75 -2.35 10.53 14.61
N GLY A 76 -1.69 11.69 14.46
CA GLY A 76 -0.32 11.90 14.94
C GLY A 76 0.73 11.05 14.22
N VAL A 77 0.45 10.64 12.98
CA VAL A 77 1.36 9.80 12.18
C VAL A 77 2.30 10.68 11.36
N HIS A 78 3.60 10.39 11.41
CA HIS A 78 4.57 11.06 10.55
C HIS A 78 4.57 10.43 9.16
N HIS A 79 4.24 11.22 8.13
CA HIS A 79 4.25 10.74 6.75
C HIS A 79 5.57 11.13 6.09
N HIS A 80 6.42 10.13 5.82
CA HIS A 80 7.63 10.29 5.03
C HIS A 80 7.35 9.90 3.58
N VAL A 81 7.70 10.79 2.67
CA VAL A 81 7.59 10.53 1.24
C VAL A 81 8.98 10.20 0.73
N ALA A 82 9.17 8.97 0.26
CA ALA A 82 10.43 8.54 -0.32
C ALA A 82 10.71 9.33 -1.60
N THR A 83 11.93 9.85 -1.74
CA THR A 83 12.40 10.47 -2.98
C THR A 83 12.60 9.42 -4.06
N THR A 84 12.24 9.75 -5.29
CA THR A 84 12.14 8.85 -6.47
C THR A 84 13.42 8.06 -6.78
N TYR A 85 14.58 8.48 -6.26
CA TYR A 85 15.89 7.87 -6.52
C TYR A 85 16.51 7.16 -5.30
N LEU A 86 15.75 6.96 -4.21
CA LEU A 86 16.20 6.21 -3.02
C LEU A 86 15.36 4.93 -2.82
N PRO A 87 15.56 3.90 -3.65
CA PRO A 87 14.83 2.63 -3.54
C PRO A 87 15.06 1.94 -2.19
N GLN A 88 16.16 2.23 -1.48
CA GLN A 88 16.44 1.68 -0.15
C GLN A 88 15.36 2.00 0.91
N SER A 89 14.69 3.17 0.82
CA SER A 89 13.65 3.54 1.78
C SER A 89 12.34 2.77 1.57
N ASN A 90 12.09 2.30 0.34
CA ASN A 90 10.92 1.49 -0.04
C ASN A 90 11.25 0.02 -0.34
N GLY A 91 12.51 -0.40 -0.18
CA GLY A 91 12.99 -1.70 -0.65
C GLY A 91 12.22 -2.89 -0.07
N GLN A 92 11.73 -2.78 1.16
CA GLN A 92 10.90 -3.83 1.76
C GLN A 92 9.55 -3.98 1.04
N VAL A 93 8.90 -2.87 0.72
CA VAL A 93 7.64 -2.87 -0.01
C VAL A 93 7.84 -3.39 -1.44
N GLU A 94 8.98 -3.07 -2.07
CA GLU A 94 9.34 -3.60 -3.39
C GLU A 94 9.58 -5.12 -3.38
N VAL A 95 10.28 -5.64 -2.38
CA VAL A 95 10.49 -7.09 -2.19
C VAL A 95 9.14 -7.79 -2.01
N SER A 96 8.29 -7.31 -1.10
CA SER A 96 6.96 -7.92 -0.88
C SER A 96 6.07 -7.80 -2.12
N ASN A 97 6.13 -6.70 -2.87
CA ASN A 97 5.41 -6.56 -4.14
C ASN A 97 5.88 -7.63 -5.15
N ARG A 98 7.18 -7.90 -5.24
CA ARG A 98 7.75 -8.92 -6.14
C ARG A 98 7.31 -10.32 -5.73
N GLU A 99 7.33 -10.64 -4.45
CA GLU A 99 6.86 -11.92 -3.92
C GLU A 99 5.37 -12.15 -4.21
N ILE A 100 4.53 -11.15 -3.93
CA ILE A 100 3.08 -11.25 -4.21
C ILE A 100 2.82 -11.45 -5.69
N LYS A 101 3.52 -10.70 -6.58
CA LYS A 101 3.39 -10.91 -8.02
C LYS A 101 3.79 -12.33 -8.41
N SER A 102 4.89 -12.86 -7.88
CA SER A 102 5.34 -14.23 -8.16
C SER A 102 4.33 -15.28 -7.70
N ILE A 103 3.72 -15.10 -6.53
CA ILE A 103 2.66 -15.98 -6.03
C ILE A 103 1.44 -15.93 -6.94
N LEU A 104 0.98 -14.73 -7.32
CA LEU A 104 -0.17 -14.54 -8.20
C LEU A 104 0.06 -15.18 -9.57
N GLU A 105 1.25 -15.00 -10.16
CA GLU A 105 1.63 -15.64 -11.43
C GLU A 105 1.57 -17.17 -11.33
N LYS A 106 2.05 -17.76 -10.23
CA LYS A 106 2.05 -19.23 -10.07
C LYS A 106 0.67 -19.83 -9.74
N THR A 107 -0.21 -19.06 -9.13
CA THR A 107 -1.51 -19.54 -8.62
C THR A 107 -2.68 -19.24 -9.54
N VAL A 108 -2.59 -18.16 -10.32
CA VAL A 108 -3.70 -17.67 -11.17
C VAL A 108 -3.45 -17.96 -12.66
N ASN A 109 -2.25 -18.40 -13.06
CA ASN A 109 -1.97 -18.75 -14.45
C ASN A 109 -2.90 -19.89 -14.92
N PRO A 110 -3.81 -19.62 -15.88
CA PRO A 110 -4.79 -20.60 -16.34
C PRO A 110 -4.17 -21.70 -17.22
N SER A 111 -2.92 -21.56 -17.64
CA SER A 111 -2.18 -22.58 -18.42
C SER A 111 -1.54 -23.67 -17.54
N ARG A 112 -2.12 -23.95 -16.37
CA ARG A 112 -1.70 -25.02 -15.46
C ARG A 112 -2.76 -26.11 -15.37
#